data_AF-X1F6E5-F1
#
_entry.id   AF-X1F6E5-F1
#
_cell.length_a   1.000
_cell.length_b   1.000
_cell.length_c   1.000
_cell.angle_alpha   90.00
_cell.angle_beta   90.00
_cell.angle_gamma   90.00
#
_symmetry.space_group_name_H-M   'P 1'
#
loop_
_entity.id
_entity.type
_entity.pdbx_description
1 polymer ?
#
loop_
_entity_poly.entity_id
_entity_poly.type
_entity_poly.pdbx_seq_one_letter_code
_entity_poly.pdbx_strand_id
1 'polypeptide(L)'
;MKNQQLQSLIRELKKSSIENKVKLWKRIATDLDKSSSKRRVVNLSKINQYAKDQDIVVVPGKVLSLGELSKKLTIAALNFCNWFI
;
A
#
# COMPACT_ATOMS: atom_id res chain seq x y z
N MET A 1 -9.68 19.22 0.73
CA MET A 1 -8.25 19.59 0.67
C MET A 1 -7.49 18.57 -0.17
N LYS A 2 -6.81 18.98 -1.25
CA LYS A 2 -5.99 18.07 -2.07
C LYS A 2 -4.63 17.86 -1.40
N ASN A 3 -4.30 16.61 -1.09
CA ASN A 3 -2.96 16.25 -0.62
C ASN A 3 -1.99 16.24 -1.81
N GLN A 4 -1.08 17.22 -1.87
CA GLN A 4 -0.16 17.41 -3.00
C GLN A 4 0.86 16.27 -3.13
N GLN A 5 1.35 15.74 -2.01
CA GLN A 5 2.31 14.62 -2.01
C GLN A 5 1.68 13.37 -2.62
N LEU A 6 0.44 13.06 -2.22
CA LEU A 6 -0.30 11.93 -2.79
C LEU A 6 -0.53 12.09 -4.29
N GLN A 7 -0.84 13.31 -4.74
CA GLN A 7 -1.04 13.58 -6.16
C GLN A 7 0.26 13.45 -6.97
N SER A 8 1.40 13.88 -6.42
CA SER A 8 2.71 13.63 -7.04
C SER A 8 2.99 12.14 -7.16
N LEU A 9 2.81 11.39 -6.07
CA LEU A 9 3.01 9.95 -6.03
C LEU A 9 2.14 9.22 -7.07
N ILE A 10 0.86 9.58 -7.18
CA ILE A 10 -0.04 8.99 -8.18
C ILE A 10 0.45 9.26 -9.61
N ARG A 11 0.97 10.47 -9.89
CA ARG A 11 1.54 10.81 -11.21
C ARG A 11 2.82 10.03 -11.48
N GLU A 12 3.72 9.94 -10.51
CA GLU A 12 4.98 9.18 -10.60
C GLU A 12 4.74 7.69 -10.84
N LEU A 13 3.78 7.09 -10.14
CA LEU A 13 3.38 5.69 -10.34
C LEU A 13 2.77 5.47 -11.73
N LYS A 14 1.93 6.40 -12.22
CA LYS A 14 1.39 6.33 -13.58
C LYS A 14 2.50 6.42 -14.62
N LYS A 15 3.46 7.34 -14.44
CA LYS A 15 4.65 7.49 -15.30
C LYS A 15 5.51 6.22 -15.30
N SER A 16 5.83 5.70 -14.11
CA SER A 16 6.59 4.45 -13.94
C SER A 16 5.91 3.25 -14.59
N SER A 17 4.57 3.21 -14.59
CA SER A 17 3.81 2.16 -15.29
C SER A 17 4.03 2.17 -16.80
N ILE A 18 4.08 3.38 -17.39
CA ILE A 18 4.25 3.58 -18.82
C ILE A 18 5.70 3.28 -19.22
N GLU A 19 6.66 3.86 -18.52
CA GLU A 19 8.10 3.72 -18.80
C GLU A 19 8.56 2.27 -18.68
N ASN A 20 8.18 1.59 -17.61
CA ASN A 20 8.56 0.19 -17.38
C ASN A 20 7.63 -0.81 -18.07
N LYS A 21 6.54 -0.35 -18.72
CA LYS A 21 5.50 -1.21 -19.33
C LYS A 21 4.88 -2.22 -18.36
N VAL A 22 4.83 -1.91 -17.06
CA VAL A 22 4.28 -2.78 -16.00
C VAL A 22 2.93 -2.23 -15.52
N LYS A 23 1.87 -3.06 -15.59
CA LYS A 23 0.50 -2.67 -15.19
C LYS A 23 0.30 -2.51 -13.68
N LEU A 24 1.19 -3.07 -12.86
CA LEU A 24 1.14 -3.02 -11.40
C LEU A 24 1.09 -1.58 -10.87
N TRP A 25 1.96 -0.70 -11.37
CA TRP A 25 2.04 0.68 -10.91
C TRP A 25 0.78 1.49 -11.22
N LYS A 26 0.19 1.28 -12.42
CA LYS A 26 -1.12 1.85 -12.76
C LYS A 26 -2.20 1.38 -11.80
N ARG A 27 -2.21 0.09 -11.42
CA ARG A 27 -3.20 -0.45 -10.47
C ARG A 27 -3.06 0.19 -9.08
N ILE A 28 -1.83 0.28 -8.57
CA ILE A 28 -1.55 0.94 -7.27
C ILE A 28 -2.01 2.41 -7.32
N ALA A 29 -1.65 3.13 -8.39
CA ALA A 29 -2.06 4.52 -8.57
C ALA A 29 -3.60 4.67 -8.60
N THR A 30 -4.32 3.80 -9.32
CA THR A 30 -5.78 3.82 -9.36
C THR A 30 -6.42 3.52 -7.99
N ASP A 31 -5.83 2.60 -7.21
CA ASP A 31 -6.34 2.30 -5.87
C ASP A 31 -6.09 3.45 -4.89
N LEU A 32 -4.97 4.18 -5.02
CA LEU A 32 -4.66 5.38 -4.23
C LEU A 32 -5.52 6.61 -4.60
N ASP A 33 -5.98 6.70 -5.85
CA ASP A 33 -6.83 7.80 -6.37
C ASP A 33 -8.25 7.78 -5.78
N LYS A 34 -8.65 6.67 -5.14
CA LYS A 34 -9.94 6.54 -4.46
C LYS A 34 -10.03 7.48 -3.26
N SER A 35 -11.27 7.83 -2.88
CA SER A 35 -11.55 8.52 -1.61
C SER A 35 -10.97 7.72 -0.44
N SER A 36 -10.56 8.40 0.62
CA SER A 36 -9.89 7.78 1.79
C SER A 36 -10.65 6.56 2.33
N SER A 37 -11.98 6.63 2.41
CA SER A 37 -12.86 5.54 2.85
C SER A 37 -12.90 4.32 1.92
N LYS A 38 -12.58 4.50 0.63
CA LYS A 38 -12.60 3.42 -0.39
C LYS A 38 -11.22 2.83 -0.66
N ARG A 39 -10.16 3.35 -0.02
CA ARG A 39 -8.80 2.78 -0.13
C ARG A 39 -8.72 1.46 0.62
N ARG A 40 -7.71 0.65 0.27
CA ARG A 40 -7.51 -0.65 0.92
C ARG A 40 -7.10 -0.45 2.37
N VAL A 41 -7.74 -1.18 3.27
CA VAL A 41 -7.39 -1.25 4.69
C VAL A 41 -7.11 -2.71 5.01
N VAL A 42 -5.92 -3.00 5.55
CA VAL A 42 -5.45 -4.37 5.75
C VAL A 42 -4.84 -4.51 7.15
N ASN A 43 -5.21 -5.58 7.86
CA ASN A 43 -4.63 -5.93 9.16
C ASN A 43 -3.33 -6.73 9.00
N LEU A 44 -2.44 -6.66 9.98
CA LEU A 44 -1.22 -7.47 10.02
C LEU A 44 -1.51 -8.97 9.96
N SER A 45 -2.55 -9.45 10.64
CA SER A 45 -2.95 -10.87 10.57
C SER A 45 -3.24 -11.34 9.15
N LYS A 46 -3.88 -10.50 8.33
CA LYS A 46 -4.16 -10.80 6.93
C LYS A 46 -2.88 -10.83 6.10
N ILE A 47 -1.95 -9.90 6.35
CA ILE A 47 -0.65 -9.92 5.67
C ILE A 47 0.11 -11.20 6.04
N ASN A 48 0.15 -11.56 7.32
CA ASN A 48 0.83 -12.76 7.81
C ASN A 48 0.25 -14.04 7.20
N GLN A 49 -1.07 -14.09 6.94
CA GLN A 49 -1.72 -15.25 6.32
C GLN A 49 -1.29 -15.45 4.85
N TYR A 50 -1.20 -14.37 4.07
CA TYR A 50 -1.00 -14.47 2.62
C TYR A 50 0.45 -14.29 2.15
N ALA A 51 1.27 -13.55 2.89
CA ALA A 51 2.65 -13.30 2.53
C ALA A 51 3.55 -14.47 2.97
N LYS A 52 4.66 -14.66 2.27
CA LYS A 52 5.74 -15.57 2.63
C LYS A 52 6.91 -14.81 3.25
N ASP A 53 7.85 -15.53 3.84
CA ASP A 53 9.09 -14.91 4.30
C ASP A 53 9.84 -14.26 3.12
N GLN A 54 10.38 -13.08 3.38
CA GLN A 54 11.12 -12.21 2.46
C GLN A 54 10.27 -11.59 1.34
N ASP A 55 8.94 -11.70 1.39
CA ASP A 55 8.07 -11.04 0.44
C ASP A 55 8.08 -9.50 0.59
N ILE A 56 7.82 -8.83 -0.53
CA ILE A 56 7.55 -7.39 -0.58
C ILE A 56 6.04 -7.20 -0.78
N VAL A 57 5.38 -6.64 0.23
CA VAL A 57 3.93 -6.41 0.23
C VAL A 57 3.65 -4.92 0.03
N VAL A 58 2.89 -4.59 -1.00
CA VAL A 58 2.43 -3.22 -1.25
C VAL A 58 0.94 -3.09 -0.95
N VAL A 59 0.59 -2.20 -0.03
CA VAL A 59 -0.79 -1.89 0.35
C VAL A 59 -1.14 -0.48 -0.14
N PRO A 60 -2.00 -0.33 -1.18
CA PRO A 60 -2.41 0.99 -1.70
C PRO A 60 -3.47 1.64 -0.80
N GLY A 61 -3.08 1.92 0.44
CA GLY A 61 -3.95 2.45 1.48
C GLY A 61 -3.34 2.31 2.87
N LYS A 62 -4.14 1.91 3.86
CA LYS A 62 -3.76 1.89 5.27
C LYS A 62 -3.51 0.48 5.78
N VAL A 63 -2.44 0.30 6.55
CA VAL A 63 -2.21 -0.92 7.34
C VAL A 63 -2.60 -0.66 8.79
N LEU A 64 -3.37 -1.58 9.36
CA LEU A 64 -3.76 -1.57 10.77
C LEU A 64 -2.89 -2.56 11.54
N SER A 65 -2.42 -2.14 12.72
CA SER A 65 -1.54 -2.93 13.61
C SER A 65 -2.32 -3.97 14.44
N LEU A 66 -3.27 -4.68 13.82
CA LEU A 66 -4.06 -5.72 14.48
C LEU A 66 -3.56 -7.12 14.09
N GLY A 67 -3.17 -7.90 15.09
CA GLY A 67 -2.69 -9.27 14.95
C GLY A 67 -1.18 -9.39 14.90
N GLU A 68 -0.70 -10.62 14.83
CA GLU A 68 0.73 -10.94 14.87
C GLU A 68 1.35 -11.06 13.48
N LEU A 69 2.61 -10.64 13.36
CA LEU A 69 3.44 -10.83 12.19
C LEU A 69 4.65 -11.68 12.58
N SER A 70 4.63 -12.96 12.23
CA SER A 70 5.72 -13.90 12.55
C SER A 70 6.78 -13.98 11.45
N LYS A 71 6.45 -13.49 10.25
CA LYS A 71 7.28 -13.58 9.05
C LYS A 71 8.15 -12.35 8.86
N LYS A 72 9.36 -12.54 8.35
CA LYS A 72 10.28 -11.43 8.02
C LYS A 72 9.97 -10.92 6.63
N LEU A 73 9.28 -9.80 6.50
CA LEU A 73 8.85 -9.24 5.21
C LEU A 73 8.92 -7.71 5.18
N THR A 74 8.85 -7.12 3.98
CA THR A 74 8.87 -5.66 3.78
C THR A 74 7.47 -5.18 3.37
N ILE A 75 6.91 -4.25 4.13
CA ILE A 75 5.58 -3.69 3.86
C ILE A 75 5.71 -2.22 3.44
N ALA A 76 5.18 -1.87 2.28
CA ALA A 76 4.99 -0.48 1.85
C ALA A 76 3.49 -0.12 1.87
N ALA A 77 3.12 0.91 2.61
CA ALA A 77 1.74 1.40 2.71
C ALA A 77 1.69 2.93 2.67
N LEU A 78 0.53 3.49 2.30
CA LEU A 78 0.34 4.95 2.34
C LEU A 78 0.34 5.47 3.78
N ASN A 79 -0.27 4.72 4.69
CA ASN A 79 -0.33 5.05 6.11
C ASN A 79 -0.28 3.78 6.96
N PHE A 80 0.37 3.89 8.11
CA PHE A 80 0.27 2.91 9.19
C PHE A 80 -0.59 3.47 10.31
N CYS A 81 -1.40 2.61 10.93
CA CYS A 81 -2.16 3.01 12.12
C CYS A 81 -1.25 2.95 13.34
N ASN A 82 -1.06 4.10 13.98
CA ASN A 82 -0.35 4.19 15.26
C ASN A 82 -1.34 3.86 16.39
N TRP A 83 -1.58 2.57 16.64
CA TRP A 83 -2.35 2.13 17.81
C TRP A 83 -1.49 1.34 18.80
N PHE A 84 -0.36 0.79 18.35
CA PHE A 84 0.63 0.11 19.19
C PHE A 84 2.00 0.11 18.50
N ILE A 85 2.65 1.27 18.42
CA ILE A 85 4.11 1.38 18.31
C ILE A 85 4.54 2.26 19.49
#